data_AF-A0A196MC17-F1
#
_entry.id   AF-A0A196MC17-F1
#
_cell.length_a   1.000
_cell.length_b   1.000
_cell.length_c   1.000
_cell.angle_alpha   90.00
_cell.angle_beta   90.00
_cell.angle_gamma   90.00
#
_symmetry.space_group_name_H-M   'P 1'
#
loop_
_entity.id
_entity.type
_entity.pdbx_description
1 polymer ?
#
loop_
_entity_poly.entity_id
_entity_poly.type
_entity_poly.pdbx_seq_one_letter_code
_entity_poly.pdbx_strand_id
1 'polypeptide(L)'
;MGNHAVGRAMVAIAETIAERRKDGETALEILDIAADRSEVRGMDAEFDDAADDDTAFRALLLEAFGEDYDPATDVDGEGFYEGVWRPFTERYGLC
;
A
#
# COMPACT_ATOMS: atom_id res chain seq x y z
N MET A 1 -11.43 14.92 3.25
CA MET A 1 -10.39 15.43 4.17
C MET A 1 -9.95 14.17 4.85
N GLY A 2 -8.92 13.58 4.26
CA GLY A 2 -8.63 12.19 4.51
C GLY A 2 -8.01 11.97 5.86
N ASN A 3 -8.21 10.76 6.32
CA ASN A 3 -7.90 10.36 7.66
C ASN A 3 -6.47 9.82 7.70
N HIS A 4 -5.49 10.74 7.72
CA HIS A 4 -4.09 10.37 7.89
C HIS A 4 -3.84 9.49 9.13
N ALA A 5 -4.66 9.57 10.17
CA ALA A 5 -4.48 8.73 11.35
C ALA A 5 -4.74 7.26 11.04
N VAL A 6 -5.74 6.96 10.22
CA VAL A 6 -6.05 5.60 9.77
C VAL A 6 -5.02 5.11 8.76
N GLY A 7 -4.62 5.95 7.81
CA GLY A 7 -3.54 5.63 6.87
C GLY A 7 -2.23 5.28 7.60
N ARG A 8 -1.80 6.12 8.56
CA ARG A 8 -0.63 5.83 9.40
C ARG A 8 -0.77 4.54 10.22
N ALA A 9 -1.98 4.22 10.71
CA ALA A 9 -2.21 2.98 11.44
C ALA A 9 -2.01 1.75 10.55
N MET A 10 -2.55 1.79 9.32
CA MET A 10 -2.33 0.72 8.34
C MET A 10 -0.84 0.56 8.01
N VAL A 11 -0.14 1.66 7.71
CA VAL A 11 1.30 1.65 7.39
C VAL A 11 2.10 1.00 8.52
N ALA A 12 1.93 1.47 9.77
CA ALA A 12 2.65 0.93 10.91
C ALA A 12 2.40 -0.57 11.13
N ILE A 13 1.16 -1.04 10.92
CA ILE A 13 0.82 -2.46 11.05
C ILE A 13 1.46 -3.28 9.91
N ALA A 14 1.37 -2.80 8.67
CA ALA A 14 1.94 -3.47 7.50
C ALA A 14 3.45 -3.65 7.66
N GLU A 15 4.16 -2.58 8.04
CA GLU A 15 5.61 -2.60 8.23
C GLU A 15 6.01 -3.54 9.39
N THR A 16 5.28 -3.50 10.51
CA THR A 16 5.53 -4.41 11.64
C THR A 16 5.37 -5.88 11.26
N ILE A 17 4.41 -6.21 10.38
CA ILE A 17 4.22 -7.57 9.89
C ILE A 17 5.33 -7.93 8.91
N ALA A 18 5.70 -7.02 8.00
CA ALA A 18 6.76 -7.22 7.03
C ALA A 18 8.12 -7.52 7.69
N GLU A 19 8.46 -6.85 8.79
CA GLU A 19 9.66 -7.12 9.60
C GLU A 19 9.72 -8.55 10.16
N ARG A 20 8.56 -9.20 10.30
CA ARG A 20 8.40 -10.55 10.89
C ARG A 20 7.85 -11.56 9.90
N ARG A 21 7.88 -11.21 8.61
CA ARG A 21 7.34 -12.01 7.50
C ARG A 21 7.96 -13.41 7.53
N LYS A 22 7.11 -14.41 7.49
CA LYS A 22 7.49 -15.82 7.41
C LYS A 22 7.62 -16.26 5.95
N ASP A 23 8.38 -17.32 5.75
CA ASP A 23 8.50 -17.97 4.44
C ASP A 23 7.09 -18.35 3.92
N GLY A 24 6.75 -17.83 2.74
CA GLY A 24 5.48 -18.10 2.06
C GLY A 24 4.37 -17.08 2.29
N GLU A 25 4.49 -16.13 3.23
CA GLU A 25 3.57 -14.99 3.31
C GLU A 25 3.81 -14.05 2.12
N THR A 26 2.75 -13.57 1.47
CA THR A 26 2.79 -12.63 0.33
C THR A 26 2.59 -11.19 0.79
N ALA A 27 3.10 -10.21 0.03
CA ALA A 27 2.81 -8.80 0.32
C ALA A 27 1.32 -8.48 0.34
N LEU A 28 0.53 -9.13 -0.54
CA LEU A 28 -0.92 -8.96 -0.57
C LEU A 28 -1.58 -9.41 0.75
N GLU A 29 -1.20 -10.56 1.29
CA GLU A 29 -1.70 -11.04 2.59
C GLU A 29 -1.35 -10.08 3.73
N ILE A 30 -0.13 -9.51 3.72
CA ILE A 30 0.30 -8.52 4.71
C ILE A 30 -0.59 -7.29 4.65
N LEU A 31 -0.84 -6.76 3.45
CA LEU A 31 -1.70 -5.60 3.25
C LEU A 31 -3.15 -5.88 3.62
N ASP A 32 -3.67 -7.09 3.34
CA ASP A 32 -5.02 -7.49 3.76
C ASP A 32 -5.14 -7.51 5.29
N ILE A 33 -4.17 -8.10 5.99
CA ILE A 33 -4.15 -8.12 7.46
C ILE A 33 -4.03 -6.69 8.02
N ALA A 34 -3.19 -5.86 7.43
CA ALA A 34 -3.02 -4.48 7.86
C ALA A 34 -4.30 -3.66 7.67
N ALA A 35 -4.98 -3.83 6.54
CA ALA A 35 -6.24 -3.16 6.26
C ALA A 35 -7.34 -3.57 7.25
N ASP A 36 -7.44 -4.87 7.56
CA ASP A 36 -8.44 -5.38 8.51
C ASP A 36 -8.18 -4.89 9.94
N ARG A 37 -6.91 -4.84 10.36
CA ARG A 37 -6.53 -4.44 11.73
C ARG A 37 -6.54 -2.93 11.97
N SER A 38 -6.37 -2.14 10.92
CA SER A 38 -6.47 -0.67 10.99
C SER A 38 -7.90 -0.16 10.78
N GLU A 39 -8.83 -1.04 10.41
CA GLU A 39 -10.21 -0.70 10.04
C GLU A 39 -10.29 0.31 8.88
N VAL A 40 -9.28 0.34 8.00
CA VAL A 40 -9.15 1.33 6.91
C VAL A 40 -10.08 1.10 5.73
N ARG A 41 -10.63 -0.11 5.60
CA ARG A 41 -11.45 -0.48 4.44
C ARG A 41 -12.68 0.45 4.31
N GLY A 42 -12.87 1.04 3.14
CA GLY A 42 -13.98 1.97 2.89
C GLY A 42 -13.79 3.38 3.45
N MET A 43 -12.60 3.71 3.97
CA MET A 43 -12.30 5.02 4.53
C MET A 43 -11.57 5.93 3.53
N ASP A 44 -11.82 7.23 3.61
CA ASP A 44 -10.98 8.31 3.03
C ASP A 44 -9.70 8.36 3.87
N ALA A 45 -8.65 7.63 3.47
CA ALA A 45 -7.39 7.46 4.19
C ALA A 45 -6.21 7.87 3.32
N GLU A 46 -5.27 8.62 3.89
CA GLU A 46 -4.13 9.19 3.17
C GLU A 46 -2.84 8.45 3.50
N PHE A 47 -2.02 8.16 2.48
CA PHE A 47 -0.77 7.39 2.59
C PHE A 47 0.41 8.05 1.88
N ASP A 48 0.26 9.32 1.50
CA ASP A 48 1.09 10.06 0.57
C ASP A 48 2.58 9.99 0.99
N ASP A 49 2.85 10.21 2.27
CA ASP A 49 4.21 10.11 2.85
C ASP A 49 4.81 8.69 2.77
N ALA A 50 3.99 7.65 2.80
CA ALA A 50 4.44 6.25 2.82
C ALA A 50 4.47 5.61 1.42
N ALA A 51 3.73 6.16 0.45
CA ALA A 51 3.62 5.64 -0.91
C ALA A 51 4.67 6.25 -1.87
N ASP A 52 5.16 7.45 -1.58
CA ASP A 52 6.14 8.16 -2.41
C ASP A 52 7.61 7.86 -2.05
N ASP A 53 7.89 7.55 -0.79
CA ASP A 53 9.26 7.27 -0.30
C ASP A 53 9.65 5.78 -0.50
N ASP A 54 10.95 5.46 -0.53
CA ASP A 54 11.52 4.09 -0.52
C ASP A 54 11.27 3.39 0.84
N THR A 55 10.00 3.31 1.23
CA THR A 55 9.53 2.71 2.48
C THR A 55 9.28 1.22 2.30
N ALA A 56 9.20 0.51 3.43
CA ALA A 56 8.76 -0.88 3.43
C ALA A 56 7.30 -1.00 2.94
N PHE A 57 6.47 0.00 3.22
CA PHE A 57 5.10 0.05 2.71
C PHE A 57 5.05 0.14 1.17
N ARG A 58 5.85 1.01 0.55
CA ARG A 58 5.95 1.12 -0.90
C ARG A 58 6.43 -0.19 -1.53
N ALA A 59 7.40 -0.88 -0.91
CA ALA A 59 7.85 -2.19 -1.38
C ALA A 59 6.72 -3.24 -1.36
N LEU A 60 5.85 -3.23 -0.33
CA LEU A 60 4.68 -4.10 -0.28
C LEU A 60 3.68 -3.78 -1.40
N LEU A 61 3.45 -2.50 -1.69
CA LEU A 61 2.56 -2.09 -2.79
C LEU A 61 3.08 -2.59 -4.14
N LEU A 62 4.37 -2.39 -4.40
CA LEU A 62 5.03 -2.84 -5.64
C LEU A 62 4.98 -4.35 -5.78
N GLU A 63 5.25 -5.10 -4.72
CA GLU A 63 5.19 -6.57 -4.76
C GLU A 63 3.75 -7.09 -4.96
N ALA A 64 2.75 -6.43 -4.37
CA ALA A 64 1.36 -6.89 -4.42
C ALA A 64 0.60 -6.48 -5.70
N PHE A 65 0.92 -5.32 -6.27
CA PHE A 65 0.15 -4.74 -7.39
C PHE A 65 1.03 -4.36 -8.60
N GLY A 66 2.34 -4.17 -8.41
CA GLY A 66 3.23 -3.63 -9.43
C GLY A 66 3.82 -4.66 -10.41
N GLU A 67 3.15 -5.77 -10.69
CA GLU A 67 3.67 -6.81 -11.61
C GLU A 67 4.02 -6.22 -13.00
N ASP A 68 3.20 -5.30 -13.49
CA ASP A 68 3.37 -4.63 -14.78
C ASP A 68 3.99 -3.21 -14.67
N TYR A 69 4.41 -2.80 -13.47
CA TYR A 69 4.94 -1.47 -13.23
C TYR A 69 6.45 -1.38 -13.53
N ASP A 70 6.84 -0.51 -14.47
CA ASP A 70 8.24 -0.19 -14.74
C ASP A 70 8.58 1.27 -14.36
N PRO A 71 9.30 1.48 -13.24
CA PRO A 71 9.68 2.83 -12.79
C PRO A 71 10.62 3.55 -13.75
N ALA A 72 11.31 2.86 -14.65
CA ALA A 72 12.18 3.49 -15.64
C ALA A 72 11.40 4.23 -16.74
N THR A 73 10.13 3.84 -16.95
CA THR A 73 9.24 4.42 -17.96
C THR A 73 8.20 5.38 -17.39
N ASP A 74 8.04 5.38 -16.07
CA ASP A 74 7.05 6.17 -15.35
C ASP A 74 7.56 7.57 -15.03
N VAL A 75 7.56 8.45 -16.04
CA VAL A 75 8.15 9.80 -15.96
C VAL A 75 7.24 10.85 -15.33
N ASP A 76 5.94 10.59 -15.26
CA ASP A 76 4.91 11.48 -14.72
C ASP A 76 4.13 10.88 -13.54
N GLY A 77 4.45 9.65 -13.14
CA GLY A 77 3.77 8.94 -12.07
C GLY A 77 2.45 8.29 -12.50
N GLU A 78 2.04 8.42 -13.77
CA GLU A 78 0.80 7.80 -14.28
C GLU A 78 0.91 6.26 -14.25
N GLY A 79 2.08 5.71 -14.55
CA GLY A 79 2.31 4.27 -14.48
C GLY A 79 2.18 3.72 -13.05
N PHE A 80 2.74 4.43 -12.07
CA PHE A 80 2.58 4.05 -10.66
C PHE A 80 1.13 4.18 -10.22
N TYR A 81 0.48 5.28 -10.61
CA TYR A 81 -0.92 5.51 -10.27
C TYR A 81 -1.81 4.40 -10.84
N GLU A 82 -1.72 4.12 -12.14
CA GLU A 82 -2.59 3.18 -12.84
C GLU A 82 -2.32 1.71 -12.47
N GLY A 83 -1.03 1.37 -12.28
CA GLY A 83 -0.57 -0.01 -12.08
C GLY A 83 -0.45 -0.43 -10.62
N VAL A 84 -0.26 0.50 -9.68
CA VAL A 84 0.00 0.18 -8.27
C VAL A 84 -1.03 0.83 -7.36
N TRP A 85 -1.14 2.16 -7.43
CA TRP A 85 -1.94 2.94 -6.47
C TRP A 85 -3.44 2.75 -6.65
N ARG A 86 -3.95 2.81 -7.88
CA ARG A 86 -5.38 2.61 -8.16
C ARG A 86 -5.83 1.19 -7.79
N PRO A 87 -5.14 0.10 -8.18
CA PRO A 87 -5.51 -1.24 -7.73
C PRO A 87 -5.52 -1.40 -6.20
N PHE A 88 -4.54 -0.80 -5.52
CA PHE A 88 -4.48 -0.77 -4.05
C PHE A 88 -5.72 -0.07 -3.45
N THR A 89 -6.00 1.16 -3.90
CA THR A 89 -7.14 1.96 -3.41
C THR A 89 -8.49 1.30 -3.72
N GLU A 90 -8.66 0.73 -4.92
CA GLU A 90 -9.87 -0.01 -5.31
C GLU A 90 -10.09 -1.26 -4.46
N ARG A 91 -9.04 -2.05 -4.18
CA ARG A 91 -9.15 -3.27 -3.35
C ARG A 91 -9.67 -2.97 -1.95
N TYR A 92 -9.20 -1.88 -1.36
CA TYR A 92 -9.53 -1.51 0.02
C TYR A 92 -10.66 -0.48 0.12
N GLY A 93 -11.21 -0.02 -1.01
CA GLY A 93 -12.30 0.96 -1.03
C GLY A 93 -11.87 2.32 -0.47
N LEU A 94 -10.63 2.73 -0.75
CA LEU A 94 -10.07 4.02 -0.32
C LEU A 94 -10.60 5.13 -1.24
N CYS A 95 -10.94 6.28 -0.67
CA CYS A 95 -11.47 7.45 -1.39
C CYS A 95 -10.49 8.61 -1.37
#